data_AF-A0A7Y2NF82-F1
#
_entry.id   AF-A0A7Y2NF82-F1
#
_cell.length_a   1.000
_cell.length_b   1.000
_cell.length_c   1.000
_cell.angle_alpha   90.00
_cell.angle_beta   90.00
_cell.angle_gamma   90.00
#
_symmetry.space_group_name_H-M   'P 1'
#
loop_
_entity.id
_entity.type
_entity.pdbx_description
1 polymer ?
#
loop_
_entity_poly.entity_id
_entity_poly.type
_entity_poly.pdbx_seq_one_letter_code
_entity_poly.pdbx_strand_id
1 'polypeptide(L)' 'MSLVGIDLGGTKLAAVRIREGEIVARARIPNTSEPDGLVDCARAGIESVWDVDVAAVGVGVAGLVSWPEGVFA' A
#
# COMPACT_ATOMS: atom_id res chain seq x y z
N MET A 1 13.55 8.16 -9.07
CA MET A 1 13.32 6.92 -8.32
C MET A 1 12.39 7.26 -7.19
N SER A 2 11.19 6.72 -7.26
CA SER A 2 10.16 6.91 -6.26
C SER A 2 9.86 5.60 -5.55
N LEU A 3 9.22 5.71 -4.39
CA LEU A 3 8.78 4.58 -3.57
C LEU A 3 7.27 4.71 -3.40
N VAL A 4 6.56 3.59 -3.32
CA VAL A 4 5.16 3.59 -2.89
C VAL A 4 5.08 3.07 -1.47
N GLY A 5 4.39 3.81 -0.60
CA GLY A 5 4.01 3.37 0.74
C GLY A 5 2.53 3.08 0.78
N ILE A 6 2.16 1.92 1.31
CA ILE A 6 0.79 1.51 1.58
C ILE A 6 0.59 1.37 3.08
N ASP A 7 -0.48 1.96 3.60
CA ASP A 7 -0.98 1.77 4.96
C ASP A 7 -2.34 1.07 4.89
N LEU A 8 -2.36 -0.22 5.23
CA LEU A 8 -3.52 -1.09 5.25
C LEU A 8 -4.10 -1.17 6.66
N GLY A 9 -5.06 -0.29 6.95
CA GLY A 9 -5.85 -0.33 8.17
C GLY A 9 -7.14 -1.14 8.00
N GLY A 10 -7.77 -1.56 9.11
CA GLY A 10 -9.00 -2.36 9.08
C GLY A 10 -10.24 -1.68 8.47
N THR A 11 -10.17 -0.38 8.15
CA THR A 11 -11.31 0.37 7.57
C THR A 11 -10.94 1.10 6.28
N LYS A 12 -9.66 1.45 6.11
CA LYS A 12 -9.20 2.30 5.02
C LYS A 12 -7.80 1.89 4.61
N LEU A 13 -7.52 2.06 3.33
CA LEU A 13 -6.18 2.00 2.77
C LEU A 13 -5.73 3.42 2.39
N ALA A 14 -4.50 3.78 2.76
CA ALA A 14 -3.83 4.95 2.23
C ALA A 14 -2.63 4.53 1.37
N ALA A 15 -2.52 5.12 0.18
CA ALA A 15 -1.39 4.92 -0.72
C ALA A 15 -0.69 6.24 -0.97
N VAL A 16 0.64 6.26 -0.91
CA VAL A 16 1.45 7.44 -1.20
C VAL A 16 2.61 7.07 -2.12
N ARG A 17 2.90 7.92 -3.09
CA ARG A 17 4.17 7.88 -3.83
C ARG A 17 5.10 8.94 -3.28
N ILE A 18 6.30 8.53 -2.91
CA ILE A 18 7.33 9.36 -2.27
C ILE A 18 8.51 9.49 -3.22
N ARG A 19 9.00 10.70 -3.42
CA ARG A 19 10.23 10.98 -4.19
C ARG A 19 11.08 11.97 -3.39
N GLU A 20 12.34 11.63 -3.16
CA GLU A 20 13.30 12.49 -2.43
C GLU A 20 12.79 12.92 -1.03
N GLY A 21 12.06 12.03 -0.35
CA GLY A 21 11.48 12.29 0.98
C GLY A 21 10.14 13.02 0.97
N GLU A 22 9.67 13.47 -0.19
CA GLU A 22 8.43 14.24 -0.35
C GLU A 22 7.29 13.38 -0.92
N ILE A 23 6.06 13.61 -0.45
CA ILE A 23 4.86 12.94 -0.99
C ILE A 23 4.44 13.65 -2.28
N VAL A 24 4.60 12.97 -3.41
CA VAL A 24 4.28 13.50 -4.75
C VAL A 24 2.93 13.03 -5.30
N ALA A 25 2.36 11.96 -4.76
CA ALA A 25 0.99 11.53 -5.04
C ALA A 25 0.39 10.83 -3.81
N ARG A 26 -0.93 10.90 -3.64
CA ARG A 26 -1.66 10.26 -2.55
C ARG A 26 -3.05 9.80 -2.98
N ALA A 27 -3.49 8.68 -2.44
CA ALA A 27 -4.85 8.19 -2.58
C ALA A 27 -5.36 7.60 -1.26
N ARG A 28 -6.68 7.60 -1.09
CA ARG A 28 -7.37 6.89 -0.01
C ARG A 28 -8.46 6.04 -0.62
N ILE A 29 -8.47 4.76 -0.27
CA ILE A 29 -9.43 3.79 -0.77
C ILE A 29 -10.20 3.24 0.45
N PRO A 30 -11.55 3.18 0.39
CA PRO A 30 -12.32 2.42 1.36
C PRO A 30 -11.81 0.98 1.39
N ASN A 31 -11.46 0.45 2.56
CA ASN A 31 -11.04 -0.95 2.61
C ASN A 31 -12.27 -1.86 2.54
N THR A 32 -12.12 -3.02 1.90
CA THR A 32 -13.09 -4.10 2.00
C THR A 32 -12.89 -4.85 3.31
N SER A 33 -13.98 -5.24 3.97
CA SER A 33 -13.93 -6.07 5.18
C SER A 33 -13.71 -7.56 4.87
N GLU A 34 -13.67 -7.93 3.58
CA GLU A 34 -13.46 -9.32 3.17
C GLU A 34 -11.96 -9.64 3.03
N PRO A 35 -11.46 -10.71 3.68
CA PRO A 35 -10.05 -11.08 3.65
C PRO A 35 -9.48 -11.22 2.23
N ASP A 36 -10.25 -11.84 1.32
CA ASP A 36 -9.82 -12.09 -0.06
C ASP A 36 -9.71 -10.81 -0.89
N GLY A 37 -10.37 -9.73 -0.48
CA GLY A 37 -10.38 -8.45 -1.17
C GLY A 37 -9.28 -7.47 -0.75
N LEU A 38 -8.52 -7.77 0.32
CA LEU A 38 -7.44 -6.90 0.82
C LEU A 38 -6.33 -6.71 -0.22
N VAL A 39 -5.95 -7.80 -0.91
CA VAL A 39 -4.91 -7.75 -1.94
C VAL A 39 -5.37 -6.91 -3.14
N ASP A 40 -6.62 -7.04 -3.55
CA ASP A 40 -7.19 -6.23 -4.62
C ASP A 40 -7.29 -4.74 -4.24
N CYS A 41 -7.66 -4.45 -2.98
CA CYS A 41 -7.60 -3.08 -2.44
C CYS A 41 -6.18 -2.52 -2.48
N ALA A 42 -5.18 -3.30 -2.04
CA ALA A 42 -3.78 -2.91 -2.08
C ALA A 42 -3.30 -2.65 -3.52
N ARG A 43 -3.67 -3.52 -4.47
CA ARG A 43 -3.37 -3.35 -5.90
C ARG A 43 -3.97 -2.05 -6.42
N ALA A 44 -5.24 -1.79 -6.18
CA ALA A 44 -5.90 -0.55 -6.59
C ALA A 44 -5.25 0.69 -5.96
N GLY A 45 -4.80 0.59 -4.71
CA GLY A 45 -4.05 1.63 -4.01
C GLY A 45 -2.73 1.95 -4.70
N ILE A 46 -1.93 0.93 -4.99
CA ILE A 46 -0.65 1.06 -5.69
C ILE A 46 -0.87 1.66 -7.08
N GLU A 47 -1.81 1.14 -7.86
CA GLU A 47 -2.13 1.61 -9.21
C GLU A 47 -2.54 3.09 -9.23
N SER A 48 -3.31 3.54 -8.23
CA SER A 48 -3.76 4.94 -8.14
C SER A 48 -2.64 5.97 -7.91
N VAL A 49 -1.47 5.52 -7.44
CA VAL A 49 -0.29 6.36 -7.22
C VAL A 49 0.93 5.86 -7.99
N TRP A 50 0.76 4.98 -8.99
CA TRP A 50 1.87 4.36 -9.71
C TRP A 50 2.55 5.31 -10.71
N ASP A 51 3.87 5.16 -10.87
CA ASP A 51 4.68 5.81 -11.90
C ASP A 51 5.68 4.81 -12.49
N VAL A 52 6.21 5.10 -13.68
CA VAL A 52 7.26 4.28 -14.31
C VAL A 52 8.56 4.27 -13.50
N ASP A 53 8.81 5.30 -12.67
CA ASP A 53 10.04 5.41 -11.87
C ASP A 53 9.95 4.83 -10.44
N VAL A 54 8.85 4.14 -10.11
CA VAL A 54 8.67 3.46 -8.82
C VAL A 54 9.57 2.23 -8.76
N ALA A 55 10.43 2.18 -7.75
CA ALA A 55 11.39 1.09 -7.61
C ALA A 55 11.05 0.06 -6.52
N ALA A 56 10.20 0.42 -5.56
CA ALA A 56 9.75 -0.49 -4.52
C ALA A 56 8.39 -0.06 -3.95
N VAL A 57 7.69 -1.04 -3.39
CA VAL A 57 6.47 -0.85 -2.60
C VAL A 57 6.73 -1.34 -1.17
N GLY A 58 6.49 -0.49 -0.19
CA GLY A 58 6.45 -0.86 1.22
C GLY A 58 5.01 -0.92 1.70
N VAL A 59 4.68 -1.95 2.48
CA VAL A 59 3.32 -2.17 2.98
C VAL A 59 3.35 -2.27 4.51
N GLY A 60 2.65 -1.36 5.17
CA GLY A 60 2.31 -1.46 6.58
C GLY A 60 0.92 -2.06 6.72
N VAL A 61 0.79 -3.12 7.51
CA VAL A 61 -0.48 -3.83 7.74
C VAL A 61 -0.86 -3.73 9.21
N ALA A 62 -2.13 -3.45 9.49
CA ALA A 62 -2.71 -3.55 10.82
C ALA A 62 -2.92 -5.03 11.20
N GLY A 63 -1.83 -5.75 11.47
CA GLY A 63 -1.84 -7.17 11.79
C GLY A 63 -0.45 -7.73 12.10
N LEU A 64 -0.37 -9.04 12.30
CA LEU A 64 0.91 -9.74 12.46
C LEU A 64 1.47 -10.11 11.09
N VAL A 65 2.77 -9.89 10.91
CA VAL A 65 3.49 -10.22 9.68
C VAL A 65 4.54 -11.28 10.02
N SER A 66 4.52 -12.41 9.31
CA SER A 66 5.64 -13.35 9.31
C SER A 66 6.78 -12.74 8.52
N TRP A 67 7.86 -12.43 9.22
CA TRP A 67 9.07 -11.85 8.64
C TRP A 67 10.19 -12.90 8.61
N PRO A 68 10.94 -13.04 7.51
CA PRO A 68 10.97 -12.19 6.31
C PRO A 68 10.00 -12.55 5.18
N GLU A 69 9.10 -13.51 5.38
CA GLU A 69 8.29 -14.07 4.29
C GLU A 69 7.27 -13.08 3.71
N GLY A 70 6.90 -12.03 4.47
CA GLY A 70 5.93 -11.01 4.02
C GLY A 70 4.49 -11.52 4.01
N VAL A 71 4.19 -12.56 4.80
CA VAL A 71 2.85 -13.15 4.91
C VAL A 71 2.14 -12.54 6.10
N PHE A 72 0.88 -12.14 5.92
CA PHE A 72 0.00 -11.63 6.98
C PHE A 72 -1.35 -12.37 6.93
N ALA A 73 -2.00 -12.50 8.08
CA ALA A 73 -3.29 -13.18 8.27
C ALA A 73 -4.32 -12.21 8.85
#